data_AF-A0A6B4GP08-F1
#
_entry.id   AF-A0A6B4GP08-F1
#
_cell.length_a   1.000
_cell.length_b   1.000
_cell.length_c   1.000
_cell.angle_alpha   90.00
_cell.angle_beta   90.00
_cell.angle_gamma   90.00
#
_symmetry.space_group_name_H-M   'P 1'
#
loop_
_entity.id
_entity.type
_entity.pdbx_description
1 polymer ?
#
loop_
_entity_poly.entity_id
_entity_poly.type
_entity_poly.pdbx_seq_one_letter_code
_entity_poly.pdbx_strand_id
1 'polypeptide(L)'
;MVIEMFPAENGDAFLVRLDNKKNILIDMGYMNTYKTYIRDKLVELKNEHQCIDLLVITHIDEDHIEGAIEFLKDNGDANNPQIIEIKEVWHNSYRHLQFNKSKVDNISRFEMKQLEEIKLSNLGISRKETNESNPISVTQGSTLAGYLYGLGYVNNKWNSSFNDEAINLDSNNEIKFDDIKIYILSPNTSKLNNLSKLWIEKLRKIDINFSISNEEIFDDAYEMYMKKLKPISDIDEDKDISYSSKDFKMLINEKLKQGNKDKSKSNGGSISFILEYRDKKLLFLGDAHEDIITDNLEKYKNSGK
;
A
#
# COMPACT_ATOMS: atom_id res chain seq x y z
N MET A 1 -11.67 -9.59 -20.16
CA MET A 1 -10.67 -8.87 -19.35
C MET A 1 -10.12 -7.71 -20.16
N VAL A 2 -10.23 -6.51 -19.63
CA VAL A 2 -9.67 -5.26 -20.14
C VAL A 2 -8.75 -4.71 -19.06
N ILE A 3 -7.59 -4.20 -19.45
CA ILE A 3 -6.63 -3.55 -18.54
C ILE A 3 -6.50 -2.11 -19.00
N GLU A 4 -6.85 -1.19 -18.13
CA GLU A 4 -6.67 0.24 -18.33
C GLU A 4 -5.46 0.67 -17.49
N MET A 5 -4.39 1.12 -18.17
CA MET A 5 -3.19 1.68 -17.55
C MET A 5 -3.32 3.19 -17.54
N PHE A 6 -3.41 3.81 -16.37
CA PHE A 6 -3.55 5.26 -16.27
C PHE A 6 -2.18 5.95 -16.33
N PRO A 7 -2.09 7.19 -16.86
CA PRO A 7 -0.86 7.96 -16.81
C PRO A 7 -0.50 8.31 -15.35
N ALA A 8 0.34 7.48 -14.72
CA ALA A 8 0.75 7.64 -13.33
C ALA A 8 1.86 8.69 -13.13
N GLU A 9 2.49 9.14 -14.21
CA GLU A 9 3.79 9.83 -14.23
C GLU A 9 4.91 8.89 -13.77
N ASN A 10 5.07 8.72 -12.46
CA ASN A 10 5.90 7.69 -11.84
C ASN A 10 4.99 6.64 -11.18
N GLY A 11 5.54 5.46 -10.89
CA GLY A 11 4.79 4.38 -10.24
C GLY A 11 3.68 3.78 -11.10
N ASP A 12 2.71 3.16 -10.44
CA ASP A 12 1.69 2.30 -11.04
C ASP A 12 0.25 2.80 -10.79
N ALA A 13 -0.63 2.60 -11.79
CA ALA A 13 -2.06 2.83 -11.66
C ALA A 13 -2.83 2.01 -12.72
N PHE A 14 -3.54 0.98 -12.28
CA PHE A 14 -4.22 0.03 -13.16
C PHE A 14 -5.66 -0.23 -12.76
N LEU A 15 -6.57 -0.23 -13.72
CA LEU A 15 -7.91 -0.80 -13.55
C LEU A 15 -8.05 -2.06 -14.42
N VAL A 16 -8.23 -3.21 -13.78
CA VAL A 16 -8.54 -4.48 -14.43
C VAL A 16 -10.04 -4.72 -14.37
N ARG A 17 -10.67 -4.74 -15.55
CA ARG A 17 -12.12 -4.99 -15.71
C ARG A 17 -12.35 -6.37 -16.29
N LEU A 18 -13.16 -7.17 -15.62
CA LEU A 18 -13.50 -8.51 -16.05
C LEU A 18 -14.88 -8.52 -16.72
N ASP A 19 -15.14 -9.52 -17.55
CA ASP A 19 -16.41 -9.60 -18.29
C ASP A 19 -17.58 -10.07 -17.41
N ASN A 20 -17.29 -10.61 -16.22
CA ASN A 20 -18.29 -10.78 -15.15
C ASN A 20 -18.55 -9.49 -14.35
N LYS A 21 -18.17 -8.32 -14.89
CA LYS A 21 -18.32 -6.97 -14.29
C LYS A 21 -17.58 -6.76 -12.97
N LYS A 22 -16.59 -7.60 -12.66
CA LYS A 22 -15.71 -7.42 -11.51
C LYS A 22 -14.60 -6.43 -11.85
N ASN A 23 -14.28 -5.54 -10.93
CA ASN A 23 -13.26 -4.51 -11.12
C ASN A 23 -12.20 -4.58 -10.03
N ILE A 24 -10.94 -4.64 -10.42
CA ILE A 24 -9.78 -4.64 -9.53
C ILE A 24 -8.95 -3.39 -9.86
N LEU A 25 -8.78 -2.51 -8.88
CA LEU A 25 -7.96 -1.30 -8.99
C LEU A 25 -6.63 -1.57 -8.25
N ILE A 26 -5.50 -1.40 -8.94
CA ILE A 26 -4.15 -1.61 -8.38
C ILE A 26 -3.41 -0.29 -8.45
N ASP A 27 -3.08 0.26 -7.29
CA ASP A 27 -2.50 1.59 -7.08
C ASP A 27 -3.30 2.71 -7.79
N MET A 28 -2.95 3.96 -7.51
CA MET A 28 -3.69 5.10 -8.06
C MET A 28 -2.79 6.26 -8.48
N GLY A 29 -1.48 6.03 -8.58
CA GLY A 29 -0.54 7.07 -8.96
C GLY A 29 -0.49 8.23 -7.95
N TYR A 30 -0.02 9.38 -8.44
CA TYR A 30 -0.16 10.66 -7.74
C TYR A 30 -1.60 11.17 -7.66
N MET A 31 -1.82 12.20 -6.83
CA MET A 31 -3.10 12.91 -6.72
C MET A 31 -3.67 13.34 -8.09
N ASN A 32 -2.82 13.84 -9.00
CA ASN A 32 -3.25 14.29 -10.32
C ASN A 32 -3.71 13.15 -11.22
N THR A 33 -3.11 11.96 -11.09
CA THR A 33 -3.51 10.75 -11.80
C THR A 33 -4.97 10.41 -11.49
N TYR A 34 -5.32 10.43 -10.20
CA TYR A 34 -6.70 10.23 -9.77
C TYR A 34 -7.64 11.32 -10.33
N LYS A 35 -7.32 12.60 -10.10
CA LYS A 35 -8.19 13.73 -10.49
C LYS A 35 -8.45 13.79 -12.00
N THR A 36 -7.43 13.48 -12.80
CA THR A 36 -7.47 13.68 -14.25
C THR A 36 -8.01 12.46 -14.98
N TYR A 37 -7.69 11.24 -14.52
CA TYR A 37 -7.93 10.02 -15.29
C TYR A 37 -8.83 9.00 -14.59
N ILE A 38 -8.64 8.78 -13.28
CA ILE A 38 -9.33 7.68 -12.59
C ILE A 38 -10.72 8.08 -12.13
N ARG A 39 -10.91 9.31 -11.62
CA ARG A 39 -12.16 9.75 -11.00
C ARG A 39 -13.39 9.56 -11.89
N ASP A 40 -13.31 10.07 -13.12
CA ASP A 40 -14.43 9.97 -14.07
C ASP A 40 -14.73 8.51 -14.44
N LYS A 41 -13.70 7.66 -14.48
CA LYS A 41 -13.86 6.24 -14.71
C LYS A 41 -14.61 5.56 -13.58
N LEU A 42 -14.34 5.91 -12.32
CA LEU A 42 -15.07 5.38 -11.17
C LEU A 42 -16.54 5.83 -11.18
N VAL A 43 -16.81 7.07 -11.59
CA VAL A 43 -18.19 7.57 -11.78
C VAL A 43 -18.92 6.81 -12.89
N GLU A 44 -18.26 6.52 -14.01
CA GLU A 44 -18.79 5.69 -15.09
C GLU A 44 -19.18 4.29 -14.57
N LEU A 45 -18.27 3.61 -13.86
CA LEU A 45 -18.54 2.29 -13.28
C LEU A 45 -19.74 2.31 -12.32
N LYS A 46 -19.84 3.34 -11.46
CA LYS A 46 -21.00 3.52 -10.57
C LYS A 46 -22.30 3.64 -11.35
N ASN A 47 -22.31 4.44 -12.42
CA ASN A 47 -23.49 4.63 -13.28
C ASN A 47 -23.89 3.34 -14.01
N GLU A 48 -22.93 2.43 -14.25
CA GLU A 48 -23.17 1.07 -14.76
C GLU A 48 -23.59 0.05 -13.67
N HIS A 49 -23.86 0.52 -12.45
CA HIS A 49 -24.17 -0.30 -11.26
C HIS A 49 -23.07 -1.30 -10.90
N GLN A 50 -21.81 -0.90 -11.07
CA GLN A 50 -20.64 -1.68 -10.69
C GLN A 50 -19.97 -1.08 -9.45
N CYS A 51 -19.05 -1.84 -8.88
CA CYS A 51 -18.23 -1.48 -7.71
C CYS A 51 -16.76 -1.78 -8.00
N ILE A 52 -15.87 -1.35 -7.10
CA ILE A 52 -14.52 -1.86 -6.99
C ILE A 52 -14.57 -3.08 -6.07
N ASP A 53 -14.37 -4.28 -6.63
CA ASP A 53 -14.37 -5.51 -5.84
C ASP A 53 -13.09 -5.63 -5.01
N LEU A 54 -11.98 -5.13 -5.52
CA LEU A 54 -10.70 -5.11 -4.81
C LEU A 54 -9.89 -3.86 -5.20
N LEU A 55 -9.52 -3.07 -4.20
CA LEU A 55 -8.50 -2.03 -4.31
C LEU A 55 -7.21 -2.56 -3.69
N VAL A 56 -6.15 -2.73 -4.47
CA VAL A 56 -4.83 -3.11 -3.95
C VAL A 56 -3.94 -1.87 -3.96
N ILE A 57 -3.46 -1.46 -2.80
CA ILE A 57 -2.38 -0.50 -2.68
C ILE A 57 -1.11 -1.28 -2.33
N THR A 58 -0.16 -1.31 -3.26
CA THR A 58 0.98 -2.23 -3.19
C THR A 58 1.97 -1.83 -2.10
N HIS A 59 2.18 -0.54 -1.88
CA HIS A 59 3.04 0.03 -0.84
C HIS A 59 2.75 1.51 -0.59
N ILE A 60 3.58 2.14 0.27
CA ILE A 60 3.36 3.48 0.83
C ILE A 60 3.91 4.66 0.02
N ASP A 61 4.53 4.40 -1.11
CA ASP A 61 5.24 5.46 -1.85
C ASP A 61 4.29 6.40 -2.58
N GLU A 62 4.68 7.67 -2.66
CA GLU A 62 3.80 8.78 -3.08
C GLU A 62 3.20 8.55 -4.47
N ASP A 63 4.02 8.06 -5.38
CA ASP A 63 3.70 7.75 -6.77
C ASP A 63 2.77 6.55 -6.95
N HIS A 64 2.33 5.91 -5.86
CA HIS A 64 1.33 4.83 -5.88
C HIS A 64 0.10 5.17 -5.02
N ILE A 65 0.31 5.84 -3.89
CA ILE A 65 -0.70 6.00 -2.82
C ILE A 65 -1.44 7.34 -2.81
N GLU A 66 -0.86 8.41 -3.36
CA GLU A 66 -1.45 9.75 -3.22
C GLU A 66 -2.79 9.88 -3.93
N GLY A 67 -2.94 9.25 -5.11
CA GLY A 67 -4.21 9.17 -5.80
C GLY A 67 -5.27 8.43 -4.99
N ALA A 68 -4.88 7.41 -4.22
CA ALA A 68 -5.79 6.65 -3.36
C ALA A 68 -6.21 7.46 -2.13
N ILE A 69 -5.29 8.22 -1.53
CA ILE A 69 -5.60 9.15 -0.45
C ILE A 69 -6.61 10.21 -0.93
N GLU A 70 -6.38 10.82 -2.08
CA GLU A 70 -7.31 11.81 -2.63
C GLU A 70 -8.66 11.19 -3.01
N PHE A 71 -8.65 9.99 -3.58
CA PHE A 71 -9.86 9.24 -3.85
C PHE A 71 -10.68 8.97 -2.59
N LEU A 72 -10.07 8.50 -1.49
CA LEU A 72 -10.79 8.22 -0.25
C LEU A 72 -11.40 9.49 0.36
N LYS A 73 -10.71 10.63 0.29
CA LYS A 73 -11.28 11.93 0.70
C LYS A 73 -12.56 12.26 -0.06
N ASP A 74 -12.53 12.09 -1.38
CA ASP A 74 -13.67 12.36 -2.24
C ASP A 74 -14.78 11.32 -2.05
N ASN A 75 -14.42 10.04 -1.85
CA ASN A 75 -15.35 8.94 -1.76
C ASN A 75 -16.09 8.91 -0.42
N GLY A 76 -15.43 9.31 0.66
CA GLY A 76 -16.03 9.42 1.99
C GLY A 76 -16.31 8.07 2.66
N ASP A 77 -17.38 8.03 3.47
CA ASP A 77 -17.74 6.90 4.33
C ASP A 77 -17.93 5.59 3.54
N ALA A 78 -17.35 4.50 4.04
CA ALA A 78 -17.33 3.20 3.37
C ALA A 78 -18.72 2.56 3.19
N ASN A 79 -19.73 2.98 3.98
CA ASN A 79 -21.12 2.53 3.89
C ASN A 79 -22.00 3.48 3.07
N ASN A 80 -21.57 4.73 2.85
CA ASN A 80 -22.27 5.71 2.03
C ASN A 80 -21.30 6.44 1.08
N PRO A 81 -20.69 5.73 0.12
CA PRO A 81 -19.67 6.29 -0.75
C PRO A 81 -20.27 7.29 -1.74
N GLN A 82 -19.60 8.44 -1.89
CA GLN A 82 -20.01 9.50 -2.81
C GLN A 82 -19.69 9.15 -4.26
N ILE A 83 -18.58 8.45 -4.51
CA ILE A 83 -18.14 8.07 -5.86
C ILE A 83 -18.54 6.63 -6.15
N ILE A 84 -17.91 5.64 -5.52
CA ILE A 84 -18.13 4.23 -5.83
C ILE A 84 -17.94 3.36 -4.58
N GLU A 85 -18.71 2.26 -4.49
CA GLU A 85 -18.49 1.24 -3.47
C GLU A 85 -17.16 0.52 -3.68
N ILE A 86 -16.43 0.34 -2.59
CA ILE A 86 -15.26 -0.55 -2.51
C ILE A 86 -15.62 -1.69 -1.56
N LYS A 87 -15.51 -2.93 -2.04
CA LYS A 87 -15.78 -4.12 -1.24
C LYS A 87 -14.61 -4.49 -0.36
N GLU A 88 -13.41 -4.48 -0.90
CA GLU A 88 -12.20 -4.81 -0.16
C GLU A 88 -11.02 -3.91 -0.58
N VAL A 89 -10.19 -3.54 0.40
CA VAL A 89 -8.92 -2.86 0.24
C VAL A 89 -7.81 -3.75 0.77
N TRP A 90 -6.76 -3.96 -0.03
CA TRP A 90 -5.51 -4.57 0.40
C TRP A 90 -4.45 -3.51 0.62
N HIS A 91 -3.97 -3.41 1.85
CA HIS A 91 -2.86 -2.54 2.22
C HIS A 91 -2.27 -2.97 3.57
N ASN A 92 -0.95 -3.15 3.65
CA ASN A 92 -0.28 -3.45 4.91
C ASN A 92 0.15 -2.15 5.60
N SER A 93 -0.29 -1.94 6.85
CA SER A 93 0.06 -0.77 7.66
C SER A 93 0.41 -1.17 9.09
N TYR A 94 0.58 -0.22 10.02
CA TYR A 94 0.99 -0.48 11.41
C TYR A 94 0.15 -1.60 12.05
N ARG A 95 -1.18 -1.51 11.95
CA ARG A 95 -2.12 -2.49 12.52
C ARG A 95 -1.90 -3.93 12.03
N HIS A 96 -1.28 -4.10 10.88
CA HIS A 96 -0.97 -5.41 10.29
C HIS A 96 0.43 -5.92 10.65
N LEU A 97 1.25 -5.14 11.36
CA LEU A 97 2.61 -5.58 11.74
C LEU A 97 2.59 -6.77 12.72
N GLN A 98 3.59 -7.64 12.62
CA GLN A 98 3.60 -8.97 13.24
C GLN A 98 4.15 -8.93 14.69
N PHE A 99 3.48 -8.17 15.56
CA PHE A 99 3.76 -8.12 17.01
C PHE A 99 2.50 -7.77 17.83
N ASN A 100 2.57 -8.01 19.14
CA ASN A 100 1.46 -7.70 20.05
C ASN A 100 1.29 -6.19 20.25
N LYS A 101 0.16 -5.67 19.79
CA LYS A 101 -0.23 -4.25 19.84
C LYS A 101 -1.15 -3.90 21.00
N SER A 102 -1.55 -4.85 21.82
CA SER A 102 -2.49 -4.64 22.92
C SER A 102 -1.78 -4.73 24.27
N LYS A 103 -0.68 -3.99 24.43
CA LYS A 103 0.04 -3.97 25.73
C LYS A 103 -0.66 -3.09 26.76
N VAL A 104 -1.39 -2.08 26.28
CA VAL A 104 -2.16 -1.13 27.10
C VAL A 104 -3.47 -0.81 26.40
N ASP A 105 -4.46 -0.34 27.16
CA ASP A 105 -5.74 0.13 26.61
C ASP A 105 -5.60 1.48 25.91
N ASN A 106 -4.78 2.39 26.46
CA ASN A 106 -4.51 3.72 25.90
C ASN A 106 -3.06 4.13 26.20
N ILE A 107 -2.47 4.92 25.31
CA ILE A 107 -1.15 5.51 25.53
C ILE A 107 -1.21 6.77 26.41
N SER A 108 -0.07 7.14 26.99
CA SER A 108 0.07 8.38 27.75
C SER A 108 0.02 9.61 26.85
N ARG A 109 -0.31 10.79 27.42
CA ARG A 109 -0.23 12.08 26.71
C ARG A 109 1.17 12.36 26.14
N PHE A 110 2.20 11.88 26.81
CA PHE A 110 3.58 12.03 26.34
C PHE A 110 3.79 11.21 25.07
N GLU A 111 3.46 9.91 25.08
CA GLU A 111 3.59 9.02 23.91
C GLU A 111 2.74 9.52 22.74
N MET A 112 1.50 9.96 23.00
CA MET A 112 0.64 10.55 21.98
C MET A 112 1.29 11.76 21.32
N LYS A 113 1.87 12.67 22.11
CA LYS A 113 2.61 13.82 21.58
C LYS A 113 3.82 13.40 20.74
N GLN A 114 4.53 12.35 21.14
CA GLN A 114 5.67 11.85 20.37
C GLN A 114 5.25 11.24 19.02
N LEU A 115 4.09 10.55 18.95
CA LEU A 115 3.55 10.05 17.69
C LEU A 115 3.05 11.19 16.79
N GLU A 116 2.41 12.21 17.35
CA GLU A 116 2.05 13.43 16.61
C GLU A 116 3.29 14.11 16.02
N GLU A 117 4.39 14.18 16.76
CA GLU A 117 5.65 14.73 16.24
C GLU A 117 6.21 13.90 15.07
N ILE A 118 6.07 12.57 15.09
CA ILE A 118 6.44 11.73 13.93
C ILE A 118 5.55 12.06 12.74
N LYS A 119 4.23 12.11 12.94
CA LYS A 119 3.23 12.43 11.91
C LYS A 119 3.54 13.77 11.23
N LEU A 120 3.85 14.79 12.02
CA LEU A 120 4.17 16.14 11.55
C LEU A 120 5.56 16.27 10.93
N SER A 121 6.47 15.31 11.16
CA SER A 121 7.88 15.44 10.77
C SER A 121 8.14 15.50 9.26
N ASN A 122 7.15 15.14 8.44
CA ASN A 122 7.21 15.21 6.97
C ASN A 122 6.41 16.37 6.37
N LEU A 123 5.57 17.06 7.15
CA LEU A 123 4.68 18.10 6.64
C LEU A 123 5.37 19.47 6.48
N GLY A 124 6.66 19.58 6.80
CA GLY A 124 7.40 20.86 6.73
C GLY A 124 6.90 21.94 7.70
N ILE A 125 5.95 21.61 8.59
CA ILE A 125 5.33 22.56 9.52
C ILE A 125 6.34 22.89 10.62
N SER A 126 7.02 24.02 10.48
CA SER A 126 7.78 24.63 11.57
C SER A 126 6.81 25.02 12.70
N ARG A 127 7.18 24.76 13.95
CA ARG A 127 6.41 25.03 15.20
C ARG A 127 6.00 26.49 15.44
N LYS A 128 6.08 27.39 14.44
CA LYS A 128 5.85 28.84 14.63
C LYS A 128 4.42 29.32 14.36
N GLU A 129 3.49 28.49 13.89
CA GLU A 129 2.12 28.92 13.58
C GLU A 129 1.03 28.12 14.31
N THR A 130 1.18 27.93 15.62
CA THR A 130 0.04 27.50 16.46
C THR A 130 -0.16 28.51 17.58
N ASN A 131 -0.63 29.70 17.22
CA ASN A 131 -1.28 30.60 18.17
C ASN A 131 -2.79 30.42 18.06
N GLU A 132 -3.38 30.06 19.19
CA GLU A 132 -4.78 30.29 19.59
C GLU A 132 -5.89 29.48 18.90
N SER A 133 -6.52 28.62 19.72
CA SER A 133 -7.88 28.08 19.58
C SER A 133 -8.21 27.14 18.39
N ASN A 134 -7.50 26.00 18.30
CA ASN A 134 -8.10 24.67 18.00
C ASN A 134 -7.00 23.59 17.95
N PRO A 135 -6.59 22.98 19.08
CA PRO A 135 -5.43 22.07 19.08
C PRO A 135 -5.69 20.63 18.59
N ILE A 136 -6.86 20.28 18.02
CA ILE A 136 -7.25 18.86 17.83
C ILE A 136 -7.93 18.57 16.46
N SER A 137 -8.17 19.56 15.59
CA SER A 137 -9.03 19.36 14.39
C SER A 137 -8.29 19.26 13.05
N VAL A 138 -6.95 19.34 12.99
CA VAL A 138 -6.25 19.57 11.71
C VAL A 138 -5.78 18.29 10.99
N THR A 139 -5.72 17.10 11.61
CA THR A 139 -5.45 15.85 10.85
C THR A 139 -5.76 14.60 11.68
N GLN A 140 -7.03 14.17 11.73
CA GLN A 140 -7.32 12.73 11.73
C GLN A 140 -7.37 12.31 10.26
N GLY A 141 -6.62 11.28 9.86
CA GLY A 141 -6.52 10.85 8.46
C GLY A 141 -5.62 11.71 7.58
N SER A 142 -4.30 11.67 7.79
CA SER A 142 -3.33 12.30 6.87
C SER A 142 -2.70 11.30 5.91
N THR A 143 -2.74 10.02 6.27
CA THR A 143 -2.19 8.92 5.51
C THR A 143 -3.30 8.01 4.99
N LEU A 144 -2.97 7.05 4.13
CA LEU A 144 -3.96 6.12 3.61
C LEU A 144 -4.60 5.32 4.74
N ALA A 145 -3.80 4.78 5.67
CA ALA A 145 -4.33 4.02 6.79
C ALA A 145 -5.22 4.86 7.70
N GLY A 146 -4.87 6.12 7.96
CA GLY A 146 -5.72 7.04 8.71
C GLY A 146 -7.08 7.24 8.02
N TYR A 147 -7.10 7.44 6.70
CA TYR A 147 -8.36 7.52 5.94
C TYR A 147 -9.16 6.21 5.95
N LEU A 148 -8.51 5.07 5.74
CA LEU A 148 -9.18 3.76 5.80
C LEU A 148 -9.80 3.53 7.18
N TYR A 149 -9.11 3.90 8.25
CA TYR A 149 -9.65 3.82 9.61
C TYR A 149 -10.84 4.76 9.82
N GLY A 150 -10.62 6.07 9.62
CA GLY A 150 -11.60 7.11 9.91
C GLY A 150 -12.87 7.04 9.04
N LEU A 151 -12.76 6.49 7.82
CA LEU A 151 -13.89 6.32 6.89
C LEU A 151 -14.60 4.95 7.03
N GLY A 152 -14.21 4.12 8.00
CA GLY A 152 -14.93 2.90 8.32
C GLY A 152 -14.58 1.68 7.45
N TYR A 153 -13.42 1.65 6.80
CA TYR A 153 -12.94 0.49 6.04
C TYR A 153 -12.36 -0.64 6.90
N VAL A 154 -12.23 -0.44 8.21
CA VAL A 154 -11.53 -1.38 9.11
C VAL A 154 -12.20 -2.75 9.20
N ASN A 155 -13.52 -2.80 9.28
CA ASN A 155 -14.24 -4.03 9.61
C ASN A 155 -14.76 -4.71 8.34
N ASN A 156 -14.28 -5.93 8.04
CA ASN A 156 -14.69 -6.73 6.88
C ASN A 156 -14.48 -6.05 5.51
N LYS A 157 -13.61 -5.04 5.43
CA LYS A 157 -13.27 -4.34 4.19
C LYS A 157 -11.77 -4.11 4.01
N TRP A 158 -10.96 -4.16 5.06
CA TRP A 158 -9.52 -3.95 4.96
C TRP A 158 -8.79 -5.26 5.25
N ASN A 159 -8.15 -5.82 4.21
CA ASN A 159 -7.50 -7.14 4.22
C ASN A 159 -8.44 -8.27 4.67
N SER A 160 -9.75 -8.18 4.40
CA SER A 160 -10.74 -9.17 4.84
C SER A 160 -10.49 -10.58 4.29
N SER A 161 -9.92 -10.70 3.09
CA SER A 161 -9.45 -11.95 2.50
C SER A 161 -8.34 -12.64 3.32
N PHE A 162 -7.73 -11.90 4.26
CA PHE A 162 -6.70 -12.34 5.19
C PHE A 162 -7.18 -12.29 6.65
N ASN A 163 -8.49 -12.28 6.89
CA ASN A 163 -9.09 -12.12 8.23
C ASN A 163 -8.67 -10.82 8.93
N ASP A 164 -8.62 -9.72 8.17
CA ASP A 164 -8.19 -8.39 8.62
C ASP A 164 -6.74 -8.34 9.15
N GLU A 165 -5.94 -9.39 8.89
CA GLU A 165 -4.51 -9.46 9.19
C GLU A 165 -3.66 -8.97 7.99
N ALA A 166 -2.33 -9.04 8.12
CA ALA A 166 -1.45 -8.70 7.01
C ALA A 166 -1.67 -9.58 5.78
N ILE A 167 -1.63 -8.95 4.60
CA ILE A 167 -1.37 -9.64 3.34
C ILE A 167 0.01 -10.30 3.46
N ASN A 168 0.04 -11.63 3.57
CA ASN A 168 1.25 -12.41 3.85
C ASN A 168 1.16 -13.77 3.15
N LEU A 169 2.12 -14.03 2.25
CA LEU A 169 2.16 -15.27 1.49
C LEU A 169 2.33 -16.52 2.35
N ASP A 170 2.95 -16.42 3.52
CA ASP A 170 3.13 -17.58 4.40
C ASP A 170 1.83 -17.98 5.10
N SER A 171 0.92 -17.02 5.32
CA SER A 171 -0.39 -17.24 5.93
C SER A 171 -1.39 -17.76 4.91
N ASN A 172 -1.47 -17.10 3.75
CA ASN A 172 -2.29 -17.52 2.63
C ASN A 172 -1.70 -16.98 1.32
N ASN A 173 -1.25 -17.85 0.43
CA ASN A 173 -0.72 -17.43 -0.88
C ASN A 173 -1.73 -17.54 -2.02
N GLU A 174 -2.95 -18.00 -1.78
CA GLU A 174 -3.94 -18.22 -2.83
C GLU A 174 -5.32 -17.73 -2.38
N ILE A 175 -5.71 -16.55 -2.88
CA ILE A 175 -7.05 -15.99 -2.67
C ILE A 175 -7.94 -16.34 -3.86
N LYS A 176 -9.17 -16.76 -3.59
CA LYS A 176 -10.18 -17.06 -4.60
C LYS A 176 -11.46 -16.32 -4.27
N PHE A 177 -12.01 -15.65 -5.26
CA PHE A 177 -13.37 -15.13 -5.22
C PHE A 177 -13.96 -15.21 -6.62
N ASP A 178 -15.11 -15.86 -6.75
CA ASP A 178 -15.71 -16.23 -8.03
C ASP A 178 -14.72 -17.02 -8.93
N ASP A 179 -14.58 -16.64 -10.21
CA ASP A 179 -13.63 -17.23 -11.16
C ASP A 179 -12.24 -16.57 -11.13
N ILE A 180 -11.99 -15.72 -10.13
CA ILE A 180 -10.74 -14.97 -9.98
C ILE A 180 -9.86 -15.68 -8.96
N LYS A 181 -8.58 -15.80 -9.33
CA LYS A 181 -7.56 -16.36 -8.45
C LYS A 181 -6.41 -15.38 -8.34
N ILE A 182 -6.02 -15.06 -7.12
CA ILE A 182 -4.86 -14.20 -6.85
C ILE A 182 -3.83 -15.03 -6.09
N TYR A 183 -2.63 -15.13 -6.67
CA TYR A 183 -1.50 -15.82 -6.06
C TYR A 183 -0.48 -14.81 -5.52
N ILE A 184 -0.29 -14.75 -4.21
CA ILE A 184 0.61 -13.79 -3.56
C ILE A 184 2.06 -14.24 -3.73
N LEU A 185 2.91 -13.33 -4.19
CA LEU A 185 4.35 -13.50 -4.36
C LEU A 185 5.17 -12.76 -3.30
N SER A 186 4.61 -11.70 -2.71
CA SER A 186 5.21 -10.87 -1.67
C SER A 186 4.11 -10.14 -0.89
N PRO A 187 4.29 -9.80 0.40
CA PRO A 187 5.44 -10.12 1.25
C PRO A 187 5.32 -11.47 1.97
N ASN A 188 6.40 -11.93 2.59
CA ASN A 188 6.40 -13.04 3.55
C ASN A 188 6.58 -12.54 4.99
N THR A 189 6.44 -13.45 5.95
CA THR A 189 6.57 -13.16 7.38
C THR A 189 7.93 -12.58 7.73
N SER A 190 9.00 -13.03 7.06
CA SER A 190 10.36 -12.52 7.29
C SER A 190 10.49 -11.03 6.94
N LYS A 191 9.99 -10.62 5.77
CA LYS A 191 10.03 -9.21 5.34
C LYS A 191 9.11 -8.35 6.23
N LEU A 192 7.90 -8.82 6.57
CA LEU A 192 7.00 -8.12 7.50
C LEU A 192 7.60 -7.97 8.92
N ASN A 193 8.36 -8.96 9.38
CA ASN A 193 9.08 -8.87 10.66
C ASN A 193 10.20 -7.82 10.63
N ASN A 194 10.83 -7.56 9.48
CA ASN A 194 11.84 -6.51 9.37
C ASN A 194 11.23 -5.11 9.52
N LEU A 195 10.02 -4.89 8.97
CA LEU A 195 9.23 -3.67 9.18
C LEU A 195 8.83 -3.52 10.65
N SER A 196 8.36 -4.61 11.25
CA SER A 196 7.99 -4.67 12.66
C SER A 196 9.15 -4.27 13.58
N LYS A 197 10.34 -4.84 13.36
CA LYS A 197 11.55 -4.50 14.12
C LYS A 197 11.95 -3.05 13.94
N LEU A 198 11.92 -2.55 12.70
CA LEU A 198 12.28 -1.16 12.39
C LEU A 198 11.38 -0.16 13.12
N TRP A 199 10.07 -0.42 13.16
CA TRP A 199 9.12 0.42 13.89
C TRP A 199 9.32 0.33 15.41
N ILE A 200 9.46 -0.87 15.96
CA ILE A 200 9.72 -1.07 17.40
C ILE A 200 11.02 -0.39 17.83
N GLU A 201 12.09 -0.46 17.02
CA GLU A 201 13.35 0.25 17.29
C GLU A 201 13.16 1.77 17.31
N LYS A 202 12.32 2.31 16.42
CA LYS A 202 11.98 3.74 16.43
C LYS A 202 11.26 4.15 17.72
N LEU A 203 10.24 3.39 18.12
CA LEU A 203 9.50 3.65 19.37
C LEU A 203 10.42 3.53 20.60
N ARG A 204 11.27 2.51 20.65
CA ARG A 204 12.23 2.30 21.75
C ARG A 204 13.30 3.39 21.88
N LYS A 205 13.65 4.05 20.77
CA LYS A 205 14.54 5.23 20.79
C LYS A 205 13.88 6.46 21.41
N ILE A 206 12.55 6.53 21.40
CA ILE A 206 11.78 7.60 22.04
C ILE A 206 11.63 7.28 23.52
N ASP A 207 11.13 6.09 23.83
CA ASP A 207 11.02 5.56 25.19
C ASP A 207 11.25 4.04 25.16
N ILE A 208 12.17 3.53 25.98
CA ILE A 208 12.44 2.09 26.06
C ILE A 208 11.20 1.28 26.46
N ASN A 209 10.28 1.88 27.21
CA ASN A 209 9.03 1.28 27.69
C ASN A 209 7.81 1.77 26.90
N PHE A 210 8.00 2.29 25.68
CA PHE A 210 6.90 2.79 24.85
C PHE A 210 5.74 1.80 24.79
N SER A 211 4.58 2.28 25.20
CA SER A 211 3.33 1.54 25.25
C SER A 211 2.80 1.36 23.83
N ILE A 212 2.43 0.13 23.49
CA ILE A 212 1.92 -0.22 22.17
C ILE A 212 0.43 -0.48 22.32
N SER A 213 -0.39 0.27 21.57
CA SER A 213 -1.86 0.16 21.49
C SER A 213 -2.32 -0.01 20.03
N ASN A 214 -3.64 -0.17 19.83
CA ASN A 214 -4.29 -0.18 18.51
C ASN A 214 -4.94 1.17 18.15
N GLU A 215 -4.52 2.26 18.79
CA GLU A 215 -5.03 3.60 18.48
C GLU A 215 -4.62 4.04 17.07
N GLU A 216 -5.54 4.72 16.37
CA GLU A 216 -5.40 5.20 14.98
C GLU A 216 -4.08 5.92 14.70
N ILE A 217 -3.63 6.74 15.65
CA ILE A 217 -2.41 7.55 15.53
C ILE A 217 -1.15 6.73 15.22
N PHE A 218 -1.11 5.45 15.61
CA PHE A 218 0.03 4.60 15.27
C PHE A 218 0.12 4.30 13.78
N ASP A 219 -1.01 4.18 13.08
CA ASP A 219 -0.99 3.95 11.63
C ASP A 219 -0.50 5.19 10.88
N ASP A 220 -1.03 6.38 11.19
CA ASP A 220 -0.55 7.64 10.59
C ASP A 220 0.95 7.85 10.87
N ALA A 221 1.37 7.66 12.13
CA ALA A 221 2.76 7.86 12.53
C ALA A 221 3.71 6.85 11.87
N TYR A 222 3.27 5.59 11.73
CA TYR A 222 4.05 4.55 11.05
C TYR A 222 4.23 4.86 9.57
N GLU A 223 3.15 5.18 8.84
CA GLU A 223 3.23 5.48 7.40
C GLU A 223 4.11 6.71 7.15
N MET A 224 3.97 7.76 7.96
CA MET A 224 4.84 8.93 7.88
C MET A 224 6.30 8.58 8.18
N TYR A 225 6.56 7.76 9.20
CA TYR A 225 7.92 7.35 9.49
C TYR A 225 8.56 6.54 8.35
N MET A 226 7.81 5.60 7.76
CA MET A 226 8.32 4.76 6.67
C MET A 226 8.57 5.59 5.41
N LYS A 227 7.66 6.51 5.06
CA LYS A 227 7.83 7.49 3.98
C LYS A 227 9.11 8.31 4.12
N LYS A 228 9.47 8.69 5.36
CA LYS A 228 10.70 9.44 5.65
C LYS A 228 11.98 8.62 5.46
N LEU A 229 11.94 7.30 5.62
CA LEU A 229 13.12 6.45 5.50
C LEU A 229 13.54 6.21 4.05
N LYS A 230 12.57 6.21 3.11
CA LYS A 230 12.83 6.02 1.68
C LYS A 230 13.84 7.00 1.07
N PRO A 231 13.77 8.34 1.31
CA PRO A 231 14.79 9.26 0.79
C PRO A 231 16.20 9.06 1.39
N ILE A 232 16.35 8.28 2.48
CA ILE A 232 17.66 7.96 3.08
C ILE A 232 18.26 6.69 2.46
N SER A 233 17.42 5.75 1.97
CA SER A 233 17.87 4.55 1.27
C SER A 233 18.18 4.79 -0.22
N ASP A 234 17.50 5.77 -0.83
CA ASP A 234 17.52 6.01 -2.27
C ASP A 234 18.60 7.02 -2.70
N ILE A 235 19.71 7.11 -1.95
CA ILE A 235 20.94 7.78 -2.44
C ILE A 235 21.66 6.85 -3.44
N ASP A 236 20.92 6.27 -4.38
CA ASP A 236 21.46 5.76 -5.63
C ASP A 236 21.14 6.82 -6.69
N GLU A 237 22.20 7.58 -7.01
CA GLU A 237 22.38 8.62 -8.03
C GLU A 237 21.30 8.71 -9.13
N ASP A 238 20.95 9.95 -9.53
CA ASP A 238 20.25 10.34 -10.77
C ASP A 238 20.75 9.55 -12.00
N LYS A 239 20.35 8.30 -12.13
CA LYS A 239 20.70 7.40 -13.22
C LYS A 239 19.45 7.23 -14.04
N ASP A 240 19.62 7.48 -15.33
CA ASP A 240 18.60 7.26 -16.33
C ASP A 240 18.15 5.79 -16.28
N ILE A 241 16.97 5.54 -15.72
CA ILE A 241 16.33 4.21 -15.66
C ILE A 241 15.66 3.86 -16.99
N SER A 242 15.63 4.79 -17.94
CA SER A 242 15.13 4.55 -19.28
C SER A 242 16.23 3.93 -20.14
N TYR A 243 16.01 2.71 -20.61
CA TYR A 243 16.93 2.08 -21.57
C TYR A 243 16.41 2.31 -22.99
N SER A 244 17.19 3.02 -23.82
CA SER A 244 16.80 3.38 -25.20
C SER A 244 16.95 2.24 -26.22
N SER A 245 17.18 0.98 -25.80
CA SER A 245 17.39 -0.07 -26.79
C SER A 245 16.14 -0.39 -27.58
N LYS A 246 16.35 -0.59 -28.88
CA LYS A 246 15.30 -0.77 -29.88
C LYS A 246 14.90 -2.23 -30.08
N ASP A 247 15.43 -3.18 -29.31
CA ASP A 247 15.10 -4.59 -29.47
C ASP A 247 14.97 -5.34 -28.13
N PHE A 248 13.73 -5.72 -27.81
CA PHE A 248 13.36 -6.57 -26.67
C PHE A 248 14.15 -7.88 -26.62
N LYS A 249 14.55 -8.43 -27.78
CA LYS A 249 15.38 -9.66 -27.83
C LYS A 249 16.79 -9.41 -27.33
N MET A 250 17.35 -8.22 -27.51
CA MET A 250 18.66 -7.89 -26.95
C MET A 250 18.57 -7.80 -25.42
N LEU A 251 17.53 -7.16 -24.89
CA LEU A 251 17.26 -7.10 -23.44
C LEU A 251 17.18 -8.49 -22.79
N ILE A 252 16.52 -9.45 -23.43
CA ILE A 252 16.42 -10.83 -22.91
C ILE A 252 17.77 -11.57 -22.95
N ASN A 253 18.57 -11.33 -24.00
CA ASN A 253 19.81 -12.07 -24.22
C ASN A 253 21.02 -11.47 -23.49
N GLU A 254 20.91 -10.21 -23.05
CA GLU A 254 21.93 -9.59 -22.23
C GLU A 254 21.94 -10.21 -20.83
N LYS A 255 23.15 -10.54 -20.34
CA LYS A 255 23.30 -10.87 -18.92
C LYS A 255 23.00 -9.62 -18.12
N LEU A 256 21.82 -9.57 -17.51
CA LEU A 256 21.46 -8.59 -16.49
C LEU A 256 22.52 -8.65 -15.38
N LYS A 257 23.41 -7.65 -15.36
CA LYS A 257 24.30 -7.43 -14.23
C LYS A 257 23.51 -6.65 -13.20
N GLN A 258 22.88 -7.35 -12.29
CA GLN A 258 22.25 -6.68 -11.15
C GLN A 258 23.36 -5.98 -10.36
N GLY A 259 23.27 -4.65 -10.26
CA GLY A 259 24.21 -3.84 -9.50
C GLY A 259 23.97 -4.05 -8.00
N ASN A 260 23.19 -3.16 -7.41
CA ASN A 260 22.78 -3.27 -6.02
C ASN A 260 21.39 -3.93 -5.94
N LYS A 261 21.25 -4.87 -5.00
CA LYS A 261 19.93 -5.36 -4.59
C LYS A 261 19.22 -4.28 -3.79
N ASP A 262 17.91 -4.17 -3.97
CA ASP A 262 17.11 -3.34 -3.10
C ASP A 262 17.15 -3.90 -1.66
N LYS A 263 17.38 -3.01 -0.70
CA LYS A 263 17.49 -3.30 0.73
C LYS A 263 16.48 -2.50 1.55
N SER A 264 15.61 -1.73 0.88
CA SER A 264 14.60 -0.92 1.52
C SER A 264 13.63 -1.81 2.28
N LYS A 265 13.46 -1.52 3.58
CA LYS A 265 12.54 -2.30 4.41
C LYS A 265 11.09 -2.09 3.99
N SER A 266 10.72 -0.89 3.48
CA SER A 266 9.37 -0.59 2.97
C SER A 266 9.05 -1.45 1.75
N ASN A 267 9.98 -1.52 0.80
CA ASN A 267 9.85 -2.30 -0.45
C ASN A 267 9.78 -3.80 -0.17
N GLY A 268 10.43 -4.27 0.90
CA GLY A 268 10.23 -5.64 1.38
C GLY A 268 8.80 -5.97 1.81
N GLY A 269 8.01 -4.96 2.18
CA GLY A 269 6.59 -5.11 2.53
C GLY A 269 5.62 -5.03 1.36
N SER A 270 6.11 -4.72 0.15
CA SER A 270 5.26 -4.51 -1.03
C SER A 270 4.46 -5.76 -1.38
N ILE A 271 3.19 -5.54 -1.72
CA ILE A 271 2.28 -6.59 -2.18
C ILE A 271 2.54 -6.85 -3.66
N SER A 272 2.94 -8.09 -3.98
CA SER A 272 3.08 -8.57 -5.35
C SER A 272 2.27 -9.84 -5.54
N PHE A 273 1.66 -9.99 -6.71
CA PHE A 273 0.78 -11.12 -6.98
C PHE A 273 0.61 -11.44 -8.47
N ILE A 274 0.15 -12.65 -8.74
CA ILE A 274 -0.37 -13.07 -10.04
C ILE A 274 -1.89 -13.07 -9.97
N LEU A 275 -2.54 -12.33 -10.87
CA LEU A 275 -3.98 -12.41 -11.10
C LEU A 275 -4.24 -13.41 -12.23
N GLU A 276 -4.96 -14.49 -11.93
CA GLU A 276 -5.46 -15.43 -12.93
C GLU A 276 -6.96 -15.24 -13.12
N TYR A 277 -7.38 -15.16 -14.38
CA TYR A 277 -8.78 -15.16 -14.78
C TYR A 277 -8.92 -15.90 -16.10
N ARG A 278 -9.58 -17.06 -16.06
CA ARG A 278 -9.67 -18.01 -17.19
C ARG A 278 -8.29 -18.43 -17.69
N ASP A 279 -7.98 -18.22 -18.97
CA ASP A 279 -6.70 -18.53 -19.61
C ASP A 279 -5.67 -17.39 -19.49
N LYS A 280 -6.02 -16.29 -18.82
CA LYS A 280 -5.16 -15.11 -18.69
C LYS A 280 -4.50 -15.04 -17.33
N LYS A 281 -3.25 -14.59 -17.33
CA LYS A 281 -2.43 -14.34 -16.14
C LYS A 281 -1.78 -12.98 -16.26
N LEU A 282 -1.89 -12.17 -15.22
CA LEU A 282 -1.23 -10.87 -15.10
C LEU A 282 -0.33 -10.89 -13.88
N LEU A 283 0.89 -10.40 -14.02
CA LEU A 283 1.88 -10.31 -12.95
C LEU A 283 2.01 -8.85 -12.53
N PHE A 284 1.72 -8.57 -11.27
CA PHE A 284 1.90 -7.25 -10.63
C PHE A 284 3.02 -7.36 -9.61
N LEU A 285 4.11 -6.61 -9.83
CA LEU A 285 5.33 -6.69 -9.02
C LEU A 285 5.37 -5.65 -7.90
N GLY A 286 4.79 -4.47 -8.12
CA GLY A 286 5.06 -3.29 -7.27
C GLY A 286 6.57 -3.10 -7.09
N ASP A 287 6.95 -2.48 -5.97
CA ASP A 287 8.37 -2.41 -5.58
C ASP A 287 8.78 -3.57 -4.67
N ALA A 288 8.32 -4.79 -4.94
CA ALA A 288 8.73 -5.95 -4.13
C ALA A 288 10.19 -6.35 -4.43
N HIS A 289 10.93 -6.74 -3.39
CA HIS A 289 12.30 -7.24 -3.55
C HIS A 289 12.39 -8.40 -4.54
N GLU A 290 13.40 -8.39 -5.40
CA GLU A 290 13.51 -9.36 -6.49
C GLU A 290 13.72 -10.80 -6.00
N ASP A 291 14.36 -10.98 -4.84
CA ASP A 291 14.68 -12.31 -4.27
C ASP A 291 13.42 -13.13 -3.98
N ILE A 292 12.46 -12.52 -3.29
CA ILE A 292 11.19 -13.16 -2.93
C ILE A 292 10.33 -13.41 -4.17
N ILE A 293 10.39 -12.51 -5.16
CA ILE A 293 9.66 -12.66 -6.42
C ILE A 293 10.22 -13.85 -7.21
N THR A 294 11.53 -13.93 -7.41
CA THR A 294 12.13 -15.03 -8.18
C THR A 294 11.83 -16.39 -7.55
N ASP A 295 11.99 -16.50 -6.23
CA ASP A 295 11.74 -17.74 -5.50
C ASP A 295 10.28 -18.19 -5.64
N ASN A 296 9.32 -17.27 -5.54
CA ASN A 296 7.91 -17.61 -5.58
C ASN A 296 7.36 -17.79 -7.00
N LEU A 297 7.95 -17.13 -8.01
CA LEU A 297 7.65 -17.44 -9.42
C LEU A 297 8.11 -18.85 -9.81
N GLU A 298 9.28 -19.30 -9.33
CA GLU A 298 9.73 -20.67 -9.54
C GLU A 298 8.79 -21.69 -8.88
N LYS A 299 8.38 -21.44 -7.63
CA LYS A 299 7.39 -22.29 -6.94
C LYS A 299 6.05 -22.32 -7.69
N TYR A 300 5.58 -21.16 -8.15
CA TYR A 300 4.35 -21.04 -8.93
C TYR A 300 4.41 -21.91 -10.20
N LYS A 301 5.49 -21.78 -10.98
CA LYS A 301 5.73 -22.60 -12.18
C LYS A 301 5.78 -24.10 -11.88
N ASN A 302 6.46 -24.48 -10.79
CA ASN A 302 6.60 -25.88 -10.38
C ASN A 302 5.30 -26.50 -9.86
N SER A 303 4.30 -25.68 -9.50
CA SER A 303 2.98 -26.15 -9.06
C SER A 303 2.07 -26.62 -10.21
N GLY A 304 2.60 -26.66 -11.45
CA GLY A 304 1.85 -27.07 -12.64
C GLY A 304 0.85 -26.01 -13.13
N LYS A 305 1.00 -24.77 -12.67
CA LYS A 305 0.21 -23.61 -13.08
C LYS A 305 0.86 -22.92 -14.26
#